data_AF-A0A914YYN5-F1
#
_entry.id   AF-A0A914YYN5-F1
#
_cell.length_a   1.000
_cell.length_b   1.000
_cell.length_c   1.000
_cell.angle_alpha   90.00
_cell.angle_beta   90.00
_cell.angle_gamma   90.00
#
_symmetry.space_group_name_H-M   'P 1'
#
loop_
_entity.id
_entity.type
_entity.pdbx_description
1 polymer ?
#
loop_
_entity_poly.entity_id
_entity_poly.type
_entity_poly.pdbx_seq_one_letter_code
_entity_poly.pdbx_strand_id
1 'polypeptide(L)'
;MKDIETPEEKRIRRMAKKMRKEEKRKAESLSDVIAYNNLNNPFNDTNLTQPFVWGKKLQKEGKEKLSNKEIEKLHMEKVTKNIREMEELRRNREMRRMQKEDDEMMARDREKQMYGDFGVVEYKFHIKQAKERTKIRLKENRPKPIDML
;
A
#
# COMPACT_ATOMS: atom_id res chain seq x y z
N MET A 1 30.79 -4.98 42.94
CA MET A 1 30.91 -4.68 41.48
C MET A 1 30.54 -3.23 41.11
N LYS A 2 29.74 -2.49 41.90
CA LYS A 2 29.41 -1.08 41.60
C LYS A 2 30.33 -0.05 42.25
N ASP A 3 31.19 -0.49 43.17
CA ASP A 3 31.89 0.38 44.12
C ASP A 3 33.33 0.69 43.71
N ILE A 4 33.80 0.17 42.56
CA ILE A 4 35.15 0.39 42.01
C ILE A 4 35.09 1.13 40.65
N GLU A 5 33.90 1.53 40.18
CA GLU A 5 33.75 2.23 38.88
C GLU A 5 34.37 3.63 38.92
N THR A 6 35.15 3.95 37.88
CA THR A 6 35.63 5.32 37.65
C THR A 6 34.47 6.27 37.32
N PRO A 7 34.61 7.59 37.55
CA PRO A 7 33.56 8.57 37.28
C PRO A 7 33.05 8.56 35.82
N GLU A 8 33.92 8.20 34.88
CA GLU A 8 33.59 8.09 33.45
C GLU A 8 32.74 6.85 33.15
N GLU A 9 33.11 5.68 33.68
CA GLU A 9 32.32 4.45 33.54
C GLU A 9 30.91 4.61 34.14
N LYS A 10 30.80 5.31 35.28
CA LYS A 10 29.52 5.63 35.91
C LYS A 10 28.65 6.56 35.05
N ARG A 11 29.25 7.49 34.30
CA ARG A 11 28.54 8.35 33.34
C ARG A 11 28.05 7.55 32.14
N ILE A 12 28.90 6.72 31.54
CA ILE A 12 28.56 5.85 30.40
C ILE A 12 27.40 4.91 30.78
N ARG A 13 27.46 4.28 31.96
CA ARG A 13 26.37 3.41 32.45
C ARG A 13 25.05 4.16 32.63
N ARG A 14 25.08 5.37 33.18
CA ARG A 14 23.88 6.20 33.36
C ARG A 14 23.29 6.63 32.01
N MET A 15 24.14 7.00 31.05
CA MET A 15 23.73 7.32 29.68
C MET A 15 23.12 6.09 28.99
N ALA A 16 23.76 4.93 29.06
CA ALA A 16 23.22 3.69 28.51
C ALA A 16 21.87 3.30 29.15
N LYS A 17 21.73 3.45 30.47
CA LYS A 17 20.45 3.22 31.17
C LYS A 17 19.38 4.21 30.73
N LYS A 18 19.73 5.47 30.50
CA LYS A 18 18.82 6.51 29.99
C LYS A 18 18.37 6.19 28.57
N MET A 19 19.30 5.91 27.66
CA MET A 19 19.03 5.52 26.27
C MET A 19 18.13 4.30 26.21
N ARG A 20 18.43 3.23 26.96
CA ARG A 20 17.60 2.01 27.00
C ARG A 20 16.18 2.28 27.53
N LYS A 21 16.03 3.19 28.49
CA LYS A 21 14.69 3.59 29.00
C LYS A 21 13.92 4.40 27.96
N GLU A 22 14.61 5.26 27.23
CA GLU A 22 14.04 6.09 26.17
C GLU A 22 13.66 5.27 24.94
N GLU A 23 14.50 4.32 24.51
CA GLU A 23 14.20 3.35 23.46
C GLU A 23 12.99 2.49 23.83
N LYS A 24 12.91 2.00 25.07
CA LYS A 24 11.74 1.25 25.53
C LYS A 24 10.46 2.09 25.45
N ARG A 25 10.52 3.35 25.90
CA ARG A 25 9.39 4.29 25.81
C ARG A 25 9.02 4.60 24.35
N LYS A 26 10.00 4.69 23.46
CA LYS A 26 9.78 4.96 22.02
C LYS A 26 9.21 3.73 21.30
N ALA A 27 9.67 2.52 21.64
CA ALA A 27 9.13 1.27 21.10
C ALA A 27 7.68 1.01 21.57
N GLU A 28 7.34 1.46 22.77
CA GLU A 28 5.96 1.44 23.29
C GLU A 28 5.11 2.61 22.74
N SER A 29 5.73 3.60 22.09
CA SER A 29 5.04 4.76 21.51
C SER A 29 4.49 4.40 20.13
N LEU A 30 3.16 4.38 20.02
CA LEU A 30 2.41 4.19 18.78
C LEU A 30 2.33 5.48 17.93
N SER A 31 3.13 6.49 18.25
CA SER A 31 3.06 7.84 17.67
C SER A 31 3.23 7.89 16.16
N ASP A 32 4.02 6.98 15.59
CA ASP A 32 4.38 7.04 14.17
C ASP A 32 3.25 6.50 13.28
N VAL A 33 2.33 5.71 13.86
CA VAL A 33 1.16 5.14 13.16
C VAL A 33 -0.10 6.00 13.38
N ILE A 34 -0.21 6.65 14.54
CA ILE A 34 -1.39 7.42 14.93
C ILE A 34 -1.13 8.91 14.66
N ALA A 35 -1.86 9.49 13.70
CA ALA A 35 -1.67 10.87 13.24
C ALA A 35 -1.96 11.95 14.29
N TYR A 36 -2.79 11.63 15.29
CA TYR A 36 -3.19 12.56 16.34
C TYR A 36 -2.65 12.15 17.70
N ASN A 37 -2.17 13.14 18.44
CA ASN A 37 -1.76 13.00 19.83
C ASN A 37 -2.48 14.06 20.67
N ASN A 38 -2.33 14.02 21.99
CA ASN A 38 -3.02 14.97 22.89
C ASN A 38 -2.66 16.46 22.65
N LEU A 39 -1.56 16.75 21.94
CA LEU A 39 -1.09 18.11 21.64
C LEU A 39 -1.49 18.59 20.24
N ASN A 40 -1.71 17.68 19.29
CA ASN A 40 -2.03 17.93 17.89
C ASN A 40 -3.49 17.54 17.56
N ASN A 41 -4.36 17.52 18.57
CA ASN A 41 -5.75 17.14 18.38
C ASN A 41 -6.60 18.34 17.94
N PRO A 42 -7.22 18.34 16.75
CA PRO A 42 -8.06 19.45 16.28
C PRO A 42 -9.37 19.60 17.06
N PHE A 43 -9.77 18.61 17.86
CA PHE A 43 -11.02 18.61 18.62
C PHE A 43 -10.87 19.10 20.07
N ASN A 44 -9.72 19.69 20.41
CA ASN A 44 -9.45 20.26 21.73
C ASN A 44 -9.66 19.26 22.90
N ASP A 45 -9.52 17.95 22.62
CA ASP A 45 -9.57 16.89 23.63
C ASP A 45 -8.15 16.54 24.09
N THR A 46 -7.92 16.75 25.40
CA THR A 46 -6.64 16.62 26.08
C THR A 46 -6.30 15.17 26.45
N ASN A 47 -7.26 14.26 26.38
CA ASN A 47 -7.14 12.86 26.80
C ASN A 47 -7.26 11.86 25.64
N LEU A 48 -7.06 12.30 24.39
CA LEU A 48 -7.22 11.47 23.19
C LEU A 48 -6.46 10.13 23.25
N THR A 49 -5.28 10.09 23.86
CA THR A 49 -4.48 8.86 23.98
C THR A 49 -4.94 7.92 25.11
N GLN A 50 -5.83 8.36 25.99
CA GLN A 50 -6.32 7.51 27.08
C GLN A 50 -7.31 6.47 26.56
N PRO A 51 -7.22 5.21 27.03
CA PRO A 51 -8.14 4.17 26.59
C PRO A 51 -9.55 4.45 27.12
N PHE A 52 -10.54 4.35 26.24
CA PHE A 52 -11.94 4.39 26.65
C PHE A 52 -12.31 3.10 27.41
N VAL A 53 -12.86 3.27 28.61
CA VAL A 53 -13.27 2.16 29.48
C VAL A 53 -14.80 2.06 29.55
N TRP A 54 -15.35 0.97 29.03
CA TRP A 54 -16.79 0.74 29.10
C TRP A 54 -17.17 -0.07 30.34
N GLY A 55 -17.40 0.62 31.46
CA GLY A 55 -17.69 -0.02 32.77
C GLY A 55 -18.77 -1.10 32.73
N LYS A 56 -19.95 -0.82 32.14
CA LYS A 56 -21.04 -1.81 32.00
C LYS A 56 -20.62 -3.05 31.19
N LYS A 57 -19.74 -2.90 30.20
CA LYS A 57 -19.22 -4.02 29.42
C LYS A 57 -18.23 -4.85 30.24
N LEU A 58 -17.34 -4.20 31.00
CA LEU A 58 -16.44 -4.90 31.92
C LEU A 58 -17.22 -5.69 32.98
N GLN A 59 -18.29 -5.12 33.52
CA GLN A 59 -19.22 -5.83 34.43
C GLN A 59 -19.82 -7.07 33.77
N LYS A 60 -20.38 -6.93 32.56
CA LYS A 60 -20.96 -8.05 31.80
C LYS A 60 -19.93 -9.15 31.48
N GLU A 61 -18.67 -8.78 31.24
CA GLU A 61 -17.58 -9.72 30.97
C GLU A 61 -16.94 -10.31 32.25
N GLY A 62 -17.42 -9.95 33.45
CA GLY A 62 -16.84 -10.40 34.72
C GLY A 62 -15.46 -9.82 35.01
N LYS A 63 -15.08 -8.75 34.30
CA LYS A 63 -13.77 -8.10 34.33
C LYS A 63 -13.73 -6.82 35.18
N GLU A 64 -14.75 -6.61 36.00
CA GLU A 64 -14.89 -5.42 36.83
C GLU A 64 -13.75 -5.25 37.85
N LYS A 65 -13.13 -6.36 38.28
CA LYS A 65 -12.04 -6.36 39.28
C LYS A 65 -10.65 -6.10 38.68
N LEU A 66 -10.50 -5.95 37.36
CA LEU A 66 -9.19 -5.67 36.76
C LEU A 66 -8.71 -4.26 37.12
N SER A 67 -7.40 -4.15 37.31
CA SER A 67 -6.77 -2.84 37.54
C SER A 67 -6.77 -2.00 36.26
N ASN A 68 -6.85 -0.68 36.39
CA ASN A 68 -6.72 0.24 35.25
C ASN A 68 -5.46 -0.03 34.41
N LYS A 69 -4.35 -0.43 35.05
CA LYS A 69 -3.10 -0.80 34.36
C LYS A 69 -3.24 -2.05 33.49
N GLU A 70 -4.05 -3.01 33.91
CA GLU A 70 -4.29 -4.23 33.14
C GLU A 70 -5.20 -3.94 31.95
N ILE A 71 -6.19 -3.07 32.14
CA ILE A 71 -7.07 -2.59 31.07
C ILE A 71 -6.28 -1.82 30.01
N GLU A 72 -5.38 -0.92 30.44
CA GLU A 72 -4.44 -0.21 29.55
C GLU A 72 -3.57 -1.18 28.75
N LYS A 73 -3.02 -2.22 29.41
CA LYS A 73 -2.19 -3.22 28.74
C LYS A 73 -2.98 -4.01 27.68
N LEU A 74 -4.17 -4.49 28.02
CA LEU A 74 -5.06 -5.18 27.08
C LEU A 74 -5.46 -4.28 25.90
N HIS A 75 -5.69 -2.99 26.17
CA HIS A 75 -5.96 -2.01 25.13
C HIS A 75 -4.75 -1.84 24.21
N MET A 76 -3.54 -1.67 24.75
CA MET A 76 -2.31 -1.57 23.96
C MET A 76 -2.06 -2.81 23.10
N GLU A 77 -2.26 -4.02 23.65
CA GLU A 77 -2.18 -5.27 22.89
C GLU A 77 -3.21 -5.32 21.74
N LYS A 78 -4.43 -4.83 21.97
CA LYS A 78 -5.44 -4.71 20.92
C LYS A 78 -5.05 -3.70 19.85
N VAL A 79 -4.55 -2.53 20.21
CA VAL A 79 -4.15 -1.50 19.24
C VAL A 79 -2.97 -1.98 18.40
N THR A 80 -1.95 -2.58 19.01
CA THR A 80 -0.80 -3.14 18.28
C THR A 80 -1.21 -4.26 17.33
N LYS A 81 -2.13 -5.14 17.72
CA LYS A 81 -2.70 -6.16 16.84
C LYS A 81 -3.44 -5.53 15.65
N ASN A 82 -4.29 -4.55 15.90
CA ASN A 82 -5.03 -3.85 14.84
C ASN A 82 -4.08 -3.16 13.85
N ILE A 83 -3.00 -2.53 14.35
CA ILE A 83 -2.00 -1.90 13.49
C ILE A 83 -1.34 -2.92 12.57
N ARG A 84 -0.91 -4.07 13.11
CA ARG A 84 -0.33 -5.15 12.32
C ARG A 84 -1.29 -5.67 11.24
N GLU A 85 -2.55 -5.88 11.60
CA GLU A 85 -3.58 -6.30 10.64
C GLU A 85 -3.78 -5.24 9.54
N MET A 86 -3.78 -3.95 9.89
CA MET A 86 -3.89 -2.85 8.93
C MET A 86 -2.68 -2.78 7.98
N GLU A 87 -1.47 -3.01 8.47
CA GLU A 87 -0.25 -3.08 7.66
C GLU A 87 -0.30 -4.25 6.68
N GLU A 88 -0.72 -5.43 7.14
CA GLU A 88 -0.89 -6.61 6.29
C GLU A 88 -1.94 -6.38 5.20
N LEU A 89 -3.06 -5.75 5.54
CA LEU A 89 -4.09 -5.38 4.58
C LEU A 89 -3.58 -4.36 3.55
N ARG A 90 -2.79 -3.37 3.97
CA ARG A 90 -2.15 -2.40 3.05
C ARG A 90 -1.22 -3.11 2.09
N ARG A 91 -0.34 -3.98 2.59
CA ARG A 91 0.58 -4.78 1.78
C ARG A 91 -0.17 -5.65 0.77
N ASN A 92 -1.22 -6.35 1.21
CA ASN A 92 -2.02 -7.19 0.34
C ASN A 92 -2.75 -6.40 -0.76
N ARG A 93 -3.24 -5.19 -0.45
CA ARG A 93 -3.84 -4.30 -1.46
C ARG A 93 -2.82 -3.85 -2.50
N GLU A 94 -1.63 -3.49 -2.05
CA GLU A 94 -0.54 -3.07 -2.94
C GLU A 94 -0.09 -4.22 -3.86
N MET A 95 0.11 -5.42 -3.31
CA MET A 95 0.43 -6.61 -4.09
C MET A 95 -0.64 -6.92 -5.15
N ARG A 96 -1.93 -6.84 -4.80
CA ARG A 96 -3.02 -7.03 -5.78
C ARG A 96 -3.02 -5.96 -6.87
N ARG A 97 -2.72 -4.71 -6.52
CA ARG A 97 -2.62 -3.62 -7.50
C ARG A 97 -1.49 -3.89 -8.48
N MET A 98 -0.31 -4.24 -7.96
CA MET A 98 0.85 -4.59 -8.79
C MET A 98 0.57 -5.79 -9.69
N GLN A 99 -0.03 -6.85 -9.15
CA GLN A 99 -0.39 -8.03 -9.94
C GLN A 99 -1.37 -7.68 -11.07
N LYS A 100 -2.37 -6.85 -10.79
CA LYS A 100 -3.31 -6.39 -11.82
C LYS A 100 -2.63 -5.55 -12.90
N GLU A 101 -1.72 -4.66 -12.51
CA GLU A 101 -0.95 -3.84 -13.47
C GLU A 101 -0.05 -4.71 -14.36
N ASP A 102 0.57 -5.74 -13.80
CA ASP A 102 1.41 -6.71 -14.52
C ASP A 102 0.57 -7.57 -15.49
N ASP A 103 -0.58 -8.07 -15.02
CA ASP A 103 -1.53 -8.82 -15.85
C ASP A 103 -2.06 -7.98 -17.01
N GLU A 104 -2.36 -6.70 -16.78
CA GLU A 104 -2.77 -5.75 -17.82
C GLU A 104 -1.63 -5.46 -18.81
N MET A 105 -0.38 -5.34 -18.34
CA MET A 105 0.78 -5.16 -19.22
C MET A 105 0.96 -6.38 -20.13
N MET A 106 0.95 -7.59 -19.54
CA MET A 106 1.03 -8.83 -20.31
C MET A 106 -0.13 -8.99 -21.30
N ALA A 107 -1.34 -8.58 -20.92
CA ALA A 107 -2.49 -8.61 -21.83
C ALA A 107 -2.29 -7.67 -23.02
N ARG A 108 -1.83 -6.43 -22.78
CA ARG A 108 -1.51 -5.48 -23.86
C ARG A 108 -0.40 -5.99 -24.78
N ASP A 109 0.63 -6.63 -24.23
CA ASP A 109 1.71 -7.20 -25.03
C ASP A 109 1.23 -8.38 -25.88
N ARG A 110 0.39 -9.26 -25.32
CA ARG A 110 -0.26 -10.34 -26.09
C ARG A 110 -1.14 -9.78 -27.20
N GLU A 111 -1.95 -8.75 -26.92
CA GLU A 111 -2.75 -8.09 -27.95
C GLU A 111 -1.87 -7.46 -29.03
N LYS A 112 -0.79 -6.79 -28.66
CA LYS A 112 0.15 -6.21 -29.62
C LYS A 112 0.85 -7.27 -30.47
N GLN A 113 1.17 -8.43 -29.92
CA GLN A 113 1.72 -9.55 -30.70
C GLN A 113 0.68 -10.14 -31.67
N MET A 114 -0.56 -10.35 -31.21
CA MET A 114 -1.64 -10.91 -32.02
C MET A 114 -2.11 -9.95 -33.12
N TYR A 115 -2.22 -8.66 -32.79
CA TYR A 115 -2.79 -7.63 -33.64
C TYR A 115 -1.74 -6.71 -34.30
N GLY A 116 -0.46 -6.85 -33.97
CA GLY A 116 0.61 -5.98 -34.49
C GLY A 116 0.78 -6.07 -36.01
N ASP A 117 0.48 -7.22 -36.61
CA ASP A 117 0.58 -7.45 -38.04
C ASP A 117 -0.65 -6.98 -38.84
N PHE A 118 -1.70 -6.50 -38.18
CA PHE A 118 -2.95 -6.12 -38.86
C PHE A 118 -2.73 -4.99 -39.86
N GLY A 119 -1.91 -3.99 -39.55
CA GLY A 119 -1.60 -2.91 -40.48
C GLY A 119 -0.88 -3.40 -41.75
N VAL A 120 0.01 -4.38 -41.63
CA VAL A 120 0.72 -4.97 -42.77
C VAL A 120 -0.22 -5.84 -43.61
N VAL A 121 -1.10 -6.60 -42.96
CA VAL A 121 -2.11 -7.43 -43.64
C VAL A 121 -3.14 -6.55 -44.36
N GLU A 122 -3.62 -5.49 -43.71
CA GLU A 122 -4.56 -4.51 -44.28
C GLU A 122 -3.96 -3.77 -45.47
N TYR A 123 -2.71 -3.30 -45.35
CA TYR A 123 -1.99 -2.67 -46.46
C TYR A 123 -1.87 -3.60 -47.68
N LYS A 124 -1.45 -4.86 -47.46
CA LYS A 124 -1.38 -5.87 -48.53
C LYS A 124 -2.75 -6.15 -49.15
N PHE A 125 -3.81 -6.19 -48.34
CA PHE A 125 -5.18 -6.37 -48.82
C PHE A 125 -5.61 -5.20 -49.71
N HIS A 126 -5.41 -3.95 -49.29
CA HIS A 126 -5.74 -2.77 -50.08
C HIS A 126 -4.98 -2.72 -51.41
N ILE A 127 -3.69 -3.09 -51.43
CA ILE A 127 -2.92 -3.20 -52.68
C ILE A 127 -3.55 -4.24 -53.61
N LYS A 128 -3.83 -5.45 -53.10
CA LYS A 128 -4.46 -6.51 -53.91
C LYS A 128 -5.81 -6.05 -54.45
N GLN A 129 -6.62 -5.43 -53.61
CA GLN A 129 -7.93 -4.91 -53.99
C GLN A 129 -7.82 -3.80 -55.05
N ALA A 130 -6.87 -2.87 -54.92
CA ALA A 130 -6.63 -1.82 -55.89
C ALA A 130 -6.28 -2.42 -57.27
N LYS A 131 -5.38 -3.39 -57.31
CA LYS A 131 -5.00 -4.12 -58.54
C LYS A 131 -6.22 -4.80 -59.19
N GLU A 132 -7.02 -5.53 -58.41
CA GLU A 132 -8.22 -6.19 -58.95
C GLU A 132 -9.26 -5.17 -59.45
N ARG A 133 -9.49 -4.09 -58.71
CA ARG A 133 -10.39 -3.01 -59.14
C ARG A 133 -9.93 -2.35 -60.44
N THR A 134 -8.62 -2.20 -60.64
CA THR A 134 -8.05 -1.65 -61.88
C THR A 134 -8.24 -2.61 -63.04
N LYS A 135 -7.99 -3.92 -62.86
CA LYS A 135 -8.27 -4.95 -63.89
C LYS A 135 -9.74 -4.95 -64.32
N ILE A 136 -10.66 -4.90 -63.36
CA ILE A 136 -12.10 -4.85 -63.64
C ILE A 136 -12.47 -3.58 -64.43
N ARG A 137 -11.92 -2.42 -64.05
CA ARG A 137 -12.17 -1.14 -64.75
C ARG A 137 -11.70 -1.15 -66.20
N LEU A 138 -10.53 -1.72 -66.46
CA LEU A 138 -10.00 -1.90 -67.81
C LEU A 138 -10.88 -2.84 -68.64
N LYS A 139 -11.34 -3.95 -68.05
CA LYS A 139 -12.22 -4.92 -68.73
C LYS A 139 -13.60 -4.34 -69.06
N GLU A 140 -14.12 -3.48 -68.20
CA GLU A 140 -15.44 -2.83 -68.37
C GLU A 140 -15.38 -1.51 -69.16
N ASN A 141 -14.25 -1.18 -69.82
CA ASN A 141 -14.05 0.04 -70.60
C ASN A 141 -14.35 1.35 -69.82
N ARG A 142 -14.11 1.35 -68.50
CA ARG A 142 -14.21 2.53 -67.61
C ARG A 142 -12.89 2.83 -66.87
N PRO A 143 -11.74 2.89 -67.57
CA PRO A 143 -10.46 3.13 -66.92
C PRO A 143 -10.37 4.54 -66.34
N LYS A 144 -9.70 4.68 -65.21
CA LYS A 144 -9.24 5.99 -64.71
C LYS A 144 -7.82 6.25 -65.21
N PRO A 145 -7.37 7.51 -65.33
CA PRO A 145 -5.99 7.82 -65.75
C PRO A 145 -4.91 7.12 -64.91
N ILE A 146 -5.16 6.95 -63.60
CA ILE A 146 -4.26 6.26 -62.66
C ILE A 146 -4.11 4.76 -62.94
N ASP A 147 -5.05 4.16 -63.68
CA ASP A 147 -5.04 2.74 -64.03
C ASP A 147 -4.11 2.43 -65.22
N MET A 148 -3.61 3.46 -65.91
CA MET A 148 -2.74 3.37 -67.09
C MET A 148 -1.28 3.78 -66.80
N LEU A 149 -0.97 4.08 -65.54
CA LEU A 149 0.38 4.36 -65.03
C LEU A 149 1.05 3.05 -64.56
#